data_AF-A0AAU1H2S4-F1
#
_entry.id   AF-A0AAU1H2S4-F1
#
_cell.length_a   1.000
_cell.length_b   1.000
_cell.length_c   1.000
_cell.angle_alpha   90.00
_cell.angle_beta   90.00
_cell.angle_gamma   90.00
#
_symmetry.space_group_name_H-M   'P 1'
#
loop_
_entity.id
_entity.type
_entity.pdbx_description
1 polymer ?
#
loop_
_entity_poly.entity_id
_entity_poly.type
_entity_poly.pdbx_seq_one_letter_code
_entity_poly.pdbx_strand_id
1 'polypeptide(L)'
;MDSGSGDDFSVLFTPAGVLVRGFDHELEMSPYGTDDEQVWPGVIDEVPAALRPLLDDPTFVDEGLGAPRVTACLWWETRGSAWRTGSGIEFPSGSPDPDGSGHLFRLLTDRSPEAVQAHFEEDYGRPVPLDTVRHVLAGRPLTPEAAHGLNPAALSDEALLRRIAADPEVEAYLACDGEFDLTRTDPIESIALPAGLPVEPVAVRHPVSSSEPR
;
A
#
# COMPACT_ATOMS: atom_id res chain seq x y z
N MET A 1 -0.76 0.93 6.99
CA MET A 1 -0.38 -0.18 6.10
C MET A 1 -1.57 -1.11 6.05
N ASP A 2 -1.91 -1.57 4.86
CA ASP A 2 -2.94 -2.57 4.62
C ASP A 2 -2.26 -3.62 3.74
N SER A 3 -2.26 -4.88 4.16
CA SER A 3 -1.62 -5.96 3.41
C SER A 3 -2.42 -6.32 2.16
N GLY A 4 -3.71 -5.98 2.10
CA GLY A 4 -4.66 -6.45 1.09
C GLY A 4 -5.10 -7.90 1.29
N SER A 5 -4.68 -8.54 2.38
CA SER A 5 -5.05 -9.92 2.77
C SER A 5 -5.85 -9.99 4.07
N GLY A 6 -6.12 -8.87 4.73
CA GLY A 6 -6.90 -8.80 5.98
C GLY A 6 -6.14 -8.20 7.16
N ASP A 7 -4.81 -8.14 7.07
CA ASP A 7 -3.95 -7.57 8.10
C ASP A 7 -3.69 -6.09 7.84
N ASP A 8 -3.62 -5.31 8.92
CA ASP A 8 -3.36 -3.90 8.78
C ASP A 8 -2.75 -3.30 10.05
N PHE A 9 -2.05 -2.17 9.87
CA PHE A 9 -1.72 -1.31 11.00
C PHE A 9 -1.80 0.17 10.67
N SER A 10 -2.05 0.98 11.68
CA SER A 10 -2.04 2.43 11.59
C SER A 10 -1.17 3.05 12.69
N VAL A 11 -0.45 4.13 12.33
CA VAL A 11 0.28 4.98 13.29
C VAL A 11 -0.34 6.37 13.26
N LEU A 12 -0.97 6.74 14.36
CA LEU A 12 -1.78 7.95 14.49
C LEU A 12 -1.05 8.96 15.36
N PHE A 13 -0.68 10.10 14.78
CA PHE A 13 0.02 11.18 15.47
C PHE A 13 -0.94 12.29 15.88
N THR A 14 -0.92 12.66 17.16
CA THR A 14 -1.72 13.75 17.71
C THR A 14 -0.90 14.63 18.65
N PRO A 15 -1.39 15.83 19.03
CA PRO A 15 -0.74 16.62 20.07
C PRO A 15 -0.69 15.94 21.46
N ALA A 16 -1.58 14.97 21.72
CA ALA A 16 -1.64 14.23 22.97
C ALA A 16 -0.66 13.06 23.03
N GLY A 17 -0.21 12.58 21.87
CA GLY A 17 0.70 11.45 21.75
C GLY A 17 0.58 10.71 20.42
N VAL A 18 1.15 9.52 20.38
CA VAL A 18 1.11 8.60 19.23
C VAL A 18 0.39 7.32 19.65
N LEU A 19 -0.48 6.81 18.79
CA LEU A 19 -1.12 5.51 18.94
C LEU A 19 -0.78 4.63 17.74
N VAL A 20 -0.33 3.41 18.00
CA VAL A 20 -0.12 2.36 17.01
C VAL A 20 -1.21 1.31 17.24
N ARG A 21 -2.01 1.06 16.20
CA ARG A 21 -3.00 -0.01 16.18
C ARG A 21 -2.56 -1.03 15.14
N GLY A 22 -2.48 -2.29 15.52
CA GLY A 22 -2.24 -3.42 14.65
C GLY A 22 -3.40 -4.39 14.71
N PHE A 23 -3.66 -5.04 13.59
CA PHE A 23 -4.66 -6.06 13.45
C PHE A 23 -4.15 -7.15 12.51
N ASP A 24 -4.13 -8.36 13.04
CA ASP A 24 -3.87 -9.58 12.28
C ASP A 24 -5.14 -10.44 12.34
N HIS A 25 -5.71 -10.74 11.18
CA HIS A 25 -7.02 -11.35 11.10
C HIS A 25 -7.01 -12.85 11.40
N GLU A 26 -5.85 -13.51 11.31
CA GLU A 26 -5.71 -14.97 11.47
C GLU A 26 -5.44 -15.40 12.92
N LEU A 27 -5.13 -14.45 13.81
CA LEU A 27 -4.72 -14.76 15.17
C LEU A 27 -5.91 -15.05 16.10
N GLU A 28 -5.64 -15.85 17.13
CA GLU A 28 -6.60 -16.16 18.21
C GLU A 28 -7.09 -14.89 18.93
N MET A 29 -6.24 -13.86 19.02
CA MET A 29 -6.59 -12.57 19.65
C MET A 29 -7.45 -11.66 18.75
N SER A 30 -7.70 -12.05 17.50
CA SER A 30 -8.60 -11.35 16.60
C SER A 30 -10.04 -11.39 17.14
N PRO A 31 -10.83 -10.31 17.04
CA PRO A 31 -12.26 -10.39 17.34
C PRO A 31 -12.98 -11.51 16.57
N TYR A 32 -12.52 -11.84 15.36
CA TYR A 32 -13.05 -12.96 14.58
C TYR A 32 -12.71 -14.35 15.14
N GLY A 33 -11.68 -14.45 16.00
CA GLY A 33 -11.30 -15.65 16.73
C GLY A 33 -12.01 -15.81 18.08
N THR A 34 -12.72 -14.78 18.55
CA THR A 34 -13.44 -14.79 19.83
C THR A 34 -14.92 -15.11 19.66
N ASP A 35 -15.51 -15.84 20.61
CA ASP A 35 -16.93 -16.23 20.55
C ASP A 35 -17.90 -15.03 20.66
N ASP A 36 -17.47 -13.91 21.24
CA ASP A 36 -18.27 -12.71 21.48
C ASP A 36 -17.95 -11.55 20.53
N GLU A 37 -17.06 -11.78 19.55
CA GLU A 37 -16.63 -10.82 18.55
C GLU A 37 -16.12 -9.49 19.17
N GLN A 38 -15.52 -9.57 20.36
CA GLN A 38 -14.97 -8.43 21.09
C GLN A 38 -13.45 -8.34 20.94
N VAL A 39 -12.92 -7.16 21.25
CA VAL A 39 -11.47 -6.97 21.37
C VAL A 39 -10.96 -7.80 22.54
N TRP A 40 -9.83 -8.46 22.34
CA TRP A 40 -9.18 -9.25 23.39
C TRP A 40 -8.95 -8.41 24.67
N PRO A 41 -9.30 -8.94 25.85
CA PRO A 41 -9.19 -8.20 27.11
C PRO A 41 -7.80 -7.62 27.35
N GLY A 42 -7.75 -6.38 27.83
CA GLY A 42 -6.51 -5.67 28.13
C GLY A 42 -5.87 -4.95 26.94
N VAL A 43 -6.16 -5.32 25.68
CA VAL A 43 -5.46 -4.74 24.52
C VAL A 43 -5.68 -3.24 24.39
N ILE A 44 -6.91 -2.76 24.62
CA ILE A 44 -7.26 -1.34 24.52
C ILE A 44 -7.78 -0.71 25.82
N ASP A 45 -7.84 -1.48 26.90
CA ASP A 45 -8.49 -1.08 28.17
C ASP A 45 -7.76 0.07 28.87
N GLU A 46 -6.43 0.10 28.76
CA GLU A 46 -5.56 1.08 29.40
C GLU A 46 -5.16 2.24 28.47
N VAL A 47 -5.73 2.30 27.26
CA VAL A 47 -5.44 3.39 26.31
C VAL A 47 -5.85 4.73 26.94
N PRO A 48 -4.95 5.73 27.00
CA PRO A 48 -5.24 7.00 27.63
C PRO A 48 -6.49 7.66 27.03
N ALA A 49 -7.29 8.30 27.87
CA ALA A 49 -8.55 8.94 27.46
C ALA A 49 -8.38 9.95 26.30
N ALA A 50 -7.21 10.59 26.20
CA ALA A 50 -6.90 11.52 25.11
C ALA A 50 -6.61 10.84 23.75
N LEU A 51 -6.28 9.55 23.76
CA LEU A 51 -5.99 8.74 22.56
C LEU A 51 -7.13 7.75 22.25
N ARG A 52 -7.97 7.40 23.23
CA ARG A 52 -9.09 6.45 23.05
C ARG A 52 -10.00 6.77 21.86
N PRO A 53 -10.37 8.04 21.58
CA PRO A 53 -11.22 8.38 20.43
C PRO A 53 -10.62 8.02 19.06
N LEU A 54 -9.30 7.82 18.99
CA LEU A 54 -8.64 7.39 17.75
C LEU A 54 -9.03 5.97 17.35
N LEU A 55 -9.46 5.13 18.31
CA LEU A 55 -9.91 3.78 18.05
C LEU A 55 -11.37 3.70 17.60
N ASP A 56 -12.10 4.82 17.66
CA ASP A 56 -13.50 4.92 17.23
C ASP A 56 -13.61 5.26 15.73
N ASP A 57 -12.48 5.27 15.00
CA ASP A 57 -12.45 5.50 13.56
C ASP A 57 -13.27 4.39 12.86
N PRO A 58 -14.27 4.74 12.03
CA PRO A 58 -15.11 3.75 11.38
C PRO A 58 -14.35 2.83 10.42
N THR A 59 -13.15 3.19 9.98
CA THR A 59 -12.30 2.31 9.13
C THR A 59 -11.71 1.14 9.91
N PHE A 60 -11.74 1.18 11.24
CA PHE A 60 -11.28 0.09 12.09
C PHE A 60 -12.41 -0.89 12.46
N VAL A 61 -13.65 -0.62 12.07
CA VAL A 61 -14.81 -1.45 12.40
C VAL A 61 -15.40 -2.02 11.10
N ASP A 62 -15.46 -3.35 10.99
CA ASP A 62 -16.11 -3.99 9.86
C ASP A 62 -17.63 -4.06 10.07
N GLU A 63 -18.39 -4.16 8.98
CA GLU A 63 -19.84 -4.27 9.03
C GLU A 63 -20.27 -5.51 9.83
N GLY A 64 -21.13 -5.30 10.82
CA GLY A 64 -21.58 -6.37 11.73
C GLY A 64 -20.72 -6.55 12.97
N LEU A 65 -19.49 -6.04 12.99
CA LEU A 65 -18.63 -6.09 14.17
C LEU A 65 -18.96 -4.95 15.13
N GLY A 66 -19.18 -5.27 16.40
CA GLY A 66 -19.49 -4.28 17.45
C GLY A 66 -18.27 -3.55 18.02
N ALA A 67 -17.07 -3.93 17.60
CA ALA A 67 -15.80 -3.51 18.17
C ALA A 67 -14.76 -3.21 17.08
N PRO A 68 -13.74 -2.38 17.36
CA PRO A 68 -12.66 -2.17 16.40
C PRO A 68 -11.83 -3.44 16.26
N ARG A 69 -11.38 -3.72 15.04
CA ARG A 69 -10.47 -4.81 14.73
C ARG A 69 -9.11 -4.50 15.33
N VAL A 70 -8.73 -5.10 16.45
CA VAL A 70 -7.42 -4.81 17.06
C VAL A 70 -6.89 -6.07 17.72
N THR A 71 -5.67 -6.46 17.37
CA THR A 71 -4.93 -7.51 18.07
C THR A 71 -3.81 -6.92 18.92
N ALA A 72 -3.17 -5.84 18.46
CA ALA A 72 -2.10 -5.15 19.17
C ALA A 72 -2.35 -3.64 19.25
N CYS A 73 -2.08 -3.03 20.41
CA CYS A 73 -2.15 -1.58 20.58
C CYS A 73 -0.97 -1.06 21.41
N LEU A 74 -0.26 -0.06 20.89
CA LEU A 74 0.80 0.64 21.63
C LEU A 74 0.54 2.13 21.65
N TRP A 75 0.95 2.82 22.71
CA TRP A 75 0.85 4.27 22.78
C TRP A 75 2.06 4.93 23.43
N TRP A 76 2.30 6.17 23.02
CA TRP A 76 3.25 7.08 23.64
C TRP A 76 2.54 8.41 23.90
N GLU A 77 2.36 8.79 25.17
CA GLU A 77 1.81 10.11 25.52
C GLU A 77 2.88 11.21 25.35
N THR A 78 2.49 12.44 24.98
CA THR A 78 3.43 13.56 24.76
C THR A 78 4.36 13.84 25.95
N ARG A 79 3.92 13.55 27.18
CA ARG A 79 4.74 13.67 28.41
C ARG A 79 5.25 12.33 28.95
N GLY A 80 5.07 11.25 28.20
CA GLY A 80 5.57 9.92 28.52
C GLY A 80 7.07 9.80 28.29
N SER A 81 7.65 8.75 28.87
CA SER A 81 9.07 8.42 28.76
C SER A 81 9.33 7.06 28.11
N ALA A 82 8.28 6.32 27.75
CA ALA A 82 8.35 5.00 27.13
C ALA A 82 7.07 4.72 26.35
N TRP A 83 7.15 3.82 25.37
CA TRP A 83 5.98 3.18 24.78
C TRP A 83 5.29 2.32 25.83
N ARG A 84 3.97 2.28 25.77
CA ARG A 84 3.11 1.47 26.64
C ARG A 84 2.18 0.60 25.80
N THR A 85 1.75 -0.50 26.39
CA THR A 85 0.70 -1.41 25.93
C THR A 85 -0.09 -1.84 27.18
N GLY A 86 -1.22 -2.52 27.00
CA GLY A 86 -2.05 -3.02 28.09
C GLY A 86 -1.25 -3.91 29.05
N SER A 87 -1.24 -3.57 30.34
CA SER A 87 -0.48 -4.32 31.33
C SER A 87 -1.14 -5.63 31.77
N GLY A 88 -2.46 -5.73 31.58
CA GLY A 88 -3.29 -6.89 31.93
C GLY A 88 -3.59 -7.86 30.79
N ILE A 89 -2.87 -7.80 29.67
CA ILE A 89 -3.12 -8.71 28.53
C ILE A 89 -2.70 -10.12 28.91
N GLU A 90 -3.66 -11.05 28.91
CA GLU A 90 -3.39 -12.48 29.04
C GLU A 90 -3.20 -13.09 27.64
N PHE A 91 -1.94 -13.24 27.21
CA PHE A 91 -1.61 -13.77 25.88
C PHE A 91 -1.79 -15.30 25.81
N PRO A 92 -2.40 -15.84 24.74
CA PRO A 92 -2.49 -17.28 24.53
C PRO A 92 -1.10 -17.88 24.29
N SER A 93 -0.85 -19.09 24.82
CA SER A 93 0.48 -19.72 24.80
C SER A 93 0.82 -20.46 23.49
N GLY A 94 -0.08 -20.45 22.49
CA GLY A 94 0.04 -21.25 21.27
C GLY A 94 0.98 -20.67 20.20
N SER A 95 1.34 -19.39 20.31
CA SER A 95 2.16 -18.65 19.35
C SER A 95 3.22 -17.82 20.08
N PRO A 96 4.44 -17.67 19.54
CA PRO A 96 5.42 -16.70 20.04
C PRO A 96 5.03 -15.24 19.75
N ASP A 97 4.11 -15.00 18.82
CA ASP A 97 3.59 -13.68 18.45
C ASP A 97 2.05 -13.73 18.40
N PRO A 98 1.38 -13.86 19.55
CA PRO A 98 -0.07 -14.11 19.62
C PRO A 98 -0.93 -12.89 19.26
N ASP A 99 -0.36 -11.68 19.28
CA ASP A 99 -1.02 -10.45 18.84
C ASP A 99 -0.55 -9.94 17.46
N GLY A 100 0.43 -10.62 16.86
CA GLY A 100 0.97 -10.32 15.53
C GLY A 100 1.87 -9.10 15.50
N SER A 101 2.14 -8.48 16.64
CA SER A 101 2.89 -7.22 16.72
C SER A 101 4.32 -7.36 16.19
N GLY A 102 4.94 -8.53 16.36
CA GLY A 102 6.27 -8.84 15.86
C GLY A 102 6.35 -8.78 14.33
N HIS A 103 5.37 -9.38 13.64
CA HIS A 103 5.24 -9.32 12.19
C HIS A 103 4.77 -7.93 11.71
N LEU A 104 3.63 -7.45 12.22
CA LEU A 104 2.97 -6.22 11.78
C LEU A 104 3.88 -4.99 11.87
N PHE A 105 4.66 -4.89 12.96
CA PHE A 105 5.49 -3.72 13.22
C PHE A 105 6.96 -3.92 12.84
N ARG A 106 7.31 -5.05 12.21
CA ARG A 106 8.69 -5.37 11.83
C ARG A 106 9.34 -4.25 11.03
N LEU A 107 8.65 -3.70 10.04
CA LEU A 107 9.16 -2.63 9.18
C LEU A 107 9.17 -1.23 9.83
N LEU A 108 8.64 -1.09 11.05
CA LEU A 108 8.80 0.12 11.85
C LEU A 108 10.13 0.12 12.60
N THR A 109 10.69 -1.05 12.91
CA THR A 109 11.92 -1.21 13.69
C THR A 109 13.12 -1.61 12.85
N ASP A 110 12.92 -2.36 11.77
CA ASP A 110 13.94 -2.75 10.81
C ASP A 110 13.52 -2.40 9.37
N ARG A 111 14.23 -1.45 8.77
CA ARG A 111 14.05 -1.03 7.37
C ARG A 111 15.24 -1.39 6.49
N SER A 112 16.03 -2.40 6.89
CA SER A 112 17.03 -2.96 6.00
C SER A 112 16.38 -3.46 4.71
N PRO A 113 17.03 -3.30 3.55
CA PRO A 113 16.50 -3.81 2.30
C PRO A 113 16.13 -5.29 2.34
N GLU A 114 16.91 -6.09 3.07
CA GLU A 114 16.71 -7.52 3.26
C GLU A 114 15.46 -7.81 4.10
N ALA A 115 15.20 -7.05 5.17
CA ALA A 115 13.97 -7.19 5.95
C ALA A 115 12.72 -6.79 5.14
N VAL A 116 12.80 -5.68 4.39
CA VAL A 116 11.71 -5.23 3.53
C VAL A 116 11.43 -6.24 2.41
N GLN A 117 12.48 -6.79 1.80
CA GLN A 117 12.33 -7.86 0.80
C GLN A 117 11.61 -9.07 1.42
N ALA A 118 12.10 -9.59 2.55
CA ALA A 118 11.51 -10.75 3.19
C ALA A 118 10.02 -10.56 3.52
N HIS A 119 9.63 -9.37 4.01
CA HIS A 119 8.23 -9.04 4.27
C HIS A 119 7.35 -9.17 3.04
N PHE A 120 7.72 -8.51 1.94
CA PHE A 120 6.90 -8.57 0.74
C PHE A 120 6.99 -9.92 0.01
N GLU A 121 8.06 -10.69 0.17
CA GLU A 121 8.14 -12.05 -0.36
C GLU A 121 7.20 -13.01 0.40
N GLU A 122 7.11 -12.86 1.72
CA GLU A 122 6.14 -13.56 2.58
C GLU A 122 4.70 -13.20 2.18
N ASP A 123 4.37 -11.90 2.15
CA ASP A 123 3.01 -11.42 1.86
C ASP A 123 2.53 -11.79 0.44
N TYR A 124 3.39 -11.63 -0.58
CA TYR A 124 3.01 -11.89 -1.98
C TYR A 124 3.29 -13.32 -2.43
N GLY A 125 3.93 -14.15 -1.60
CA GLY A 125 4.31 -15.53 -1.93
C GLY A 125 5.20 -15.65 -3.17
N ARG A 126 5.98 -14.61 -3.49
CA ARG A 126 6.85 -14.58 -4.69
C ARG A 126 8.12 -13.77 -4.45
N PRO A 127 9.19 -14.03 -5.23
CA PRO A 127 10.42 -13.26 -5.12
C PRO A 127 10.24 -11.76 -5.42
N VAL A 128 10.93 -10.93 -4.65
CA VAL A 128 10.96 -9.47 -4.81
C VAL A 128 12.41 -9.05 -5.11
N PRO A 129 12.69 -8.32 -6.21
CA PRO A 129 14.06 -7.94 -6.55
C PRO A 129 14.69 -7.01 -5.51
N LEU A 130 15.70 -7.50 -4.78
CA LEU A 130 16.38 -6.75 -3.70
C LEU A 130 16.95 -5.41 -4.16
N ASP A 131 17.53 -5.33 -5.37
CA ASP A 131 18.05 -4.07 -5.90
C ASP A 131 16.95 -3.05 -6.17
N THR A 132 15.73 -3.50 -6.51
CA THR A 132 14.56 -2.63 -6.62
C THR A 132 14.08 -2.17 -5.25
N VAL A 133 14.11 -3.04 -4.23
CA VAL A 133 13.83 -2.63 -2.84
C VAL A 133 14.81 -1.54 -2.39
N ARG A 134 16.12 -1.75 -2.60
CA ARG A 134 17.16 -0.74 -2.33
C ARG A 134 16.90 0.56 -3.08
N HIS A 135 16.45 0.48 -4.33
CA HIS A 135 16.12 1.64 -5.15
C HIS A 135 14.99 2.48 -4.55
N VAL A 136 13.91 1.81 -4.14
CA VAL A 136 12.74 2.46 -3.53
C VAL A 136 13.07 3.04 -2.16
N LEU A 137 13.79 2.29 -1.31
CA LEU A 137 14.20 2.77 0.02
C LEU A 137 15.16 3.96 -0.05
N ALA A 138 15.94 4.09 -1.13
CA ALA A 138 16.77 5.26 -1.38
C ALA A 138 15.98 6.48 -1.90
N GLY A 139 14.66 6.38 -2.06
CA GLY A 139 13.80 7.47 -2.55
C GLY A 139 14.05 7.85 -4.01
N ARG A 140 14.64 6.95 -4.81
CA ARG A 140 14.90 7.21 -6.23
C ARG A 140 13.60 7.11 -7.05
N PRO A 141 13.43 7.91 -8.12
CA PRO A 141 12.25 7.82 -8.98
C PRO A 141 12.06 6.40 -9.52
N LEU A 142 10.82 5.89 -9.50
CA LEU A 142 10.51 4.58 -10.06
C LEU A 142 10.80 4.57 -11.57
N THR A 143 11.66 3.66 -12.02
CA THR A 143 11.91 3.43 -13.45
C THR A 143 10.94 2.38 -13.99
N PRO A 144 10.68 2.35 -15.31
CA PRO A 144 9.86 1.30 -15.92
C PRO A 144 10.35 -0.12 -15.59
N GLU A 145 11.68 -0.33 -15.57
CA GLU A 145 12.30 -1.61 -15.25
C GLU A 145 12.07 -2.00 -13.78
N ALA A 146 12.23 -1.03 -12.86
CA ALA A 146 11.98 -1.23 -11.44
C ALA A 146 10.50 -1.55 -11.18
N ALA A 147 9.59 -0.81 -11.82
CA ALA A 147 8.16 -1.04 -11.72
C ALA A 147 7.78 -2.42 -12.26
N HIS A 148 8.31 -2.81 -13.43
CA HIS A 148 8.08 -4.12 -14.04
C HIS A 148 8.63 -5.25 -13.17
N GLY A 149 9.80 -5.08 -12.55
CA GLY A 149 10.35 -6.04 -11.60
C GLY A 149 9.49 -6.23 -10.36
N LEU A 150 8.85 -5.16 -9.86
CA LEU A 150 7.94 -5.26 -8.72
C LEU A 150 6.60 -5.86 -9.11
N ASN A 151 5.98 -5.46 -10.23
CA ASN A 151 4.67 -5.97 -10.62
C ASN A 151 4.58 -6.20 -12.14
N PRO A 152 5.04 -7.37 -12.63
CA PRO A 152 5.05 -7.67 -14.05
C PRO A 152 3.64 -7.68 -14.67
N ALA A 153 2.66 -8.19 -13.91
CA ALA A 153 1.29 -8.36 -14.38
C ALA A 153 0.53 -7.04 -14.47
N ALA A 154 0.66 -6.16 -13.47
CA ALA A 154 -0.03 -4.87 -13.47
C ALA A 154 0.50 -3.88 -14.51
N LEU A 155 1.64 -4.17 -15.13
CA LEU A 155 2.27 -3.37 -16.18
C LEU A 155 2.23 -4.03 -17.55
N SER A 156 1.42 -5.09 -17.70
CA SER A 156 1.05 -5.59 -19.02
C SER A 156 0.06 -4.64 -19.69
N ASP A 157 0.17 -4.46 -21.02
CA ASP A 157 -0.71 -3.59 -21.79
C ASP A 157 -2.19 -3.92 -21.54
N GLU A 158 -2.56 -5.20 -21.48
CA GLU A 158 -3.94 -5.62 -21.18
C GLU A 158 -4.40 -5.27 -19.76
N ALA A 159 -3.52 -5.37 -18.75
CA ALA A 159 -3.88 -5.01 -17.38
C ALA A 159 -3.99 -3.49 -17.20
N LEU A 160 -3.12 -2.74 -17.89
CA LEU A 160 -3.17 -1.29 -17.93
C LEU A 160 -4.46 -0.82 -18.61
N LEU A 161 -4.79 -1.39 -19.78
CA LEU A 161 -6.04 -1.10 -20.50
C LEU A 161 -7.28 -1.44 -19.67
N ARG A 162 -7.28 -2.57 -18.94
CA ARG A 162 -8.37 -2.91 -18.02
C ARG A 162 -8.50 -1.92 -16.86
N ARG A 163 -7.39 -1.41 -16.31
CA ARG A 163 -7.42 -0.39 -15.24
C ARG A 163 -7.93 0.95 -15.75
N ILE A 164 -7.47 1.37 -16.93
CA ILE A 164 -7.93 2.57 -17.64
C ILE A 164 -9.45 2.48 -17.89
N ALA A 165 -9.93 1.34 -18.38
CA ALA A 165 -11.36 1.13 -18.65
C ALA A 165 -12.22 1.02 -17.39
N ALA A 166 -11.62 0.66 -16.25
CA ALA A 166 -12.31 0.56 -14.96
C ALA A 166 -12.26 1.86 -14.15
N ASP A 167 -11.53 2.87 -14.61
CA ASP A 167 -11.46 4.19 -13.98
C ASP A 167 -12.53 5.11 -14.59
N PRO A 168 -13.56 5.52 -13.83
CA PRO A 168 -14.70 6.27 -14.37
C PRO A 168 -14.32 7.63 -14.97
N GLU A 169 -13.24 8.28 -14.49
CA GLU A 169 -12.78 9.54 -15.07
C GLU A 169 -12.10 9.32 -16.41
N VAL A 170 -11.33 8.24 -16.54
CA VAL A 170 -10.64 7.87 -17.78
C VAL A 170 -11.62 7.30 -18.80
N GLU A 171 -12.59 6.50 -18.37
CA GLU A 171 -13.70 6.04 -19.20
C GLU A 171 -14.48 7.23 -19.78
N ALA A 172 -14.80 8.25 -18.97
CA ALA A 172 -15.45 9.46 -19.45
C ALA A 172 -14.59 10.26 -20.45
N TYR A 173 -13.27 10.25 -20.27
CA TYR A 173 -12.33 10.91 -21.19
C TYR A 173 -12.19 10.17 -22.53
N LEU A 174 -12.23 8.84 -22.51
CA LEU A 174 -12.23 7.98 -23.70
C LEU A 174 -13.59 7.91 -24.40
N ALA A 175 -14.68 8.11 -23.66
CA ALA A 175 -16.05 8.18 -24.16
C ALA A 175 -16.44 9.59 -24.65
N CYS A 176 -15.65 10.62 -24.33
CA CYS A 176 -15.76 11.88 -25.06
C CYS A 176 -15.46 11.61 -26.54
N ASP A 177 -16.27 12.17 -27.44
CA ASP A 177 -16.07 12.20 -28.90
C ASP A 177 -14.80 12.99 -29.28
N GLY A 178 -13.66 12.69 -28.66
CA GLY A 178 -12.37 13.02 -29.21
C GLY A 178 -12.30 12.31 -30.54
N GLU A 179 -12.26 13.11 -31.61
CA GLU A 179 -12.20 12.72 -33.01
C GLU A 179 -10.89 11.95 -33.33
N PHE A 180 -10.67 10.82 -32.65
CA PHE A 180 -9.64 9.85 -32.98
C PHE A 180 -10.24 8.87 -33.96
N ASP A 181 -10.40 9.33 -35.19
CA ASP A 181 -10.67 8.44 -36.31
C ASP A 181 -9.41 7.62 -36.61
N LEU A 182 -9.35 6.40 -36.07
CA LEU A 182 -8.27 5.43 -36.31
C LEU A 182 -8.14 5.02 -37.78
N THR A 183 -9.10 5.39 -38.64
CA THR A 183 -9.09 5.15 -40.09
C THR A 183 -8.71 6.39 -40.90
N ARG A 184 -8.49 7.54 -40.26
CA ARG A 184 -8.11 8.78 -40.93
C ARG A 184 -6.71 8.64 -41.52
N THR A 185 -6.64 8.71 -42.85
CA THR A 185 -5.38 8.69 -43.61
C THR A 185 -4.96 10.08 -44.08
N ASP A 186 -5.75 11.10 -43.76
CA ASP A 186 -5.40 12.49 -44.04
C ASP A 186 -4.11 12.87 -43.29
N PRO A 187 -3.18 13.57 -43.95
CA PRO A 187 -1.93 13.98 -43.32
C PRO A 187 -2.23 14.83 -42.10
N ILE A 188 -1.50 14.58 -41.00
CA ILE A 188 -1.58 15.39 -39.78
C ILE A 188 -1.27 16.84 -40.17
N GLU A 189 -2.24 17.74 -40.03
CA GLU A 189 -2.01 19.15 -40.24
C GLU A 189 -0.86 19.62 -39.33
N SER A 190 0.06 20.41 -39.89
CA SER A 190 1.20 20.90 -39.12
C SER A 190 0.71 21.81 -37.99
N ILE A 191 0.88 21.38 -36.75
CA ILE A 191 0.59 22.20 -35.58
C ILE A 191 1.68 23.27 -35.46
N ALA A 192 1.28 24.53 -35.46
CA ALA A 192 2.13 25.66 -35.12
C ALA A 192 1.66 26.27 -33.79
N LEU A 193 2.57 26.49 -32.86
CA LEU A 193 2.25 27.21 -31.62
C LEU A 193 1.90 28.68 -31.95
N PRO A 194 1.17 29.40 -31.09
CA PRO A 194 0.79 30.80 -31.31
C PRO A 194 1.94 31.76 -31.62
N ALA A 195 3.19 31.36 -31.36
CA ALA A 195 4.42 32.11 -31.67
C ALA A 195 5.11 31.69 -32.99
N GLY A 196 4.50 30.84 -33.80
CA GLY A 196 5.08 30.35 -35.07
C GLY A 196 6.22 29.35 -34.91
N LEU A 197 6.40 28.79 -33.71
CA LEU A 197 7.38 27.73 -33.48
C LEU A 197 6.85 26.40 -34.04
N PRO A 198 7.60 25.72 -34.92
CA PRO A 198 7.21 24.42 -35.45
C PRO A 198 7.28 23.37 -34.34
N VAL A 199 6.26 22.52 -34.26
CA VAL A 199 6.22 21.40 -33.32
C VAL A 199 6.52 20.13 -34.12
N GLU A 200 7.66 19.50 -33.87
CA GLU A 200 7.95 18.20 -34.50
C GLU A 200 7.36 17.06 -33.65
N PRO A 201 6.66 16.09 -34.26
CA PRO A 201 6.19 14.92 -33.53
C PRO A 201 7.37 14.12 -32.99
N VAL A 202 7.44 13.93 -31.68
CA VAL A 202 8.41 13.03 -31.05
C VAL A 202 7.91 11.59 -31.24
N ALA A 203 8.05 11.05 -32.44
CA ALA A 203 7.94 9.61 -32.65
C ALA A 203 9.22 8.96 -32.12
N VAL A 204 9.09 8.05 -31.15
CA VAL A 204 10.19 7.22 -30.64
C VAL A 204 10.71 6.36 -31.81
N ARG A 205 11.77 6.82 -32.47
CA ARG A 205 12.43 6.06 -33.53
C ARG A 205 13.22 4.91 -32.89
N HIS A 206 12.71 3.68 -33.01
CA HIS A 206 13.58 2.51 -32.94
C HIS A 206 14.52 2.53 -34.18
N PRO A 207 15.85 2.41 -34.01
CA PRO A 207 16.74 2.26 -35.15
C PRO A 207 16.61 0.84 -35.71
N VAL A 208 15.97 0.72 -36.88
CA VAL A 208 16.11 -0.47 -37.73
C VAL A 208 17.48 -0.38 -38.40
N SER A 209 18.42 -1.24 -37.98
CA SER A 209 19.71 -1.40 -38.64
C SER A 209 19.51 -2.20 -39.93
N SER A 210 19.46 -1.51 -41.07
CA SER A 210 19.52 -2.14 -42.39
C SER A 210 20.98 -2.32 -42.78
N SER A 211 21.49 -3.54 -42.65
CA SER A 211 22.72 -3.96 -43.33
C SER A 211 22.36 -4.56 -44.69
N GLU A 212 22.59 -3.82 -45.77
CA GLU A 212 22.68 -4.39 -47.12
C GLU A 212 24.13 -4.84 -47.40
N PRO A 213 24.33 -6.03 -48.00
CA PRO A 213 25.66 -6.48 -48.40
C PRO A 213 26.01 -5.97 -49.82
N ARG A 214 27.26 -5.54 -50.00
CA ARG A 214 27.99 -5.60 -51.27
C ARG A 214 29.26 -6.41 -51.08
#